data_AF-A0A2X3DBE3-F1
#
_entry.id   AF-A0A2X3DBE3-F1
#
_cell.length_a   1.000
_cell.length_b   1.000
_cell.length_c   1.000
_cell.angle_alpha   90.00
_cell.angle_beta   90.00
_cell.angle_gamma   90.00
#
_symmetry.space_group_name_H-M   'P 1'
#
loop_
_entity.id
_entity.type
_entity.pdbx_description
1 polymer ?
#
loop_
_entity_poly.entity_id
_entity_poly.type
_entity_poly.pdbx_seq_one_letter_code
_entity_poly.pdbx_strand_id
1 'polypeptide(L)'
;MTGTADTEAFEFSSIYKLDTVVVPTNRPMIRKDMADLVYMTEAEKIQAIIEDIKTRTAAGQPVLVGTISIEKSEVVSRELTKAGIKHNVLNAKFHASEADIVAQAGYPSA
;
A
#
# COMPACT_ATOMS: atom_id res chain seq x y z
N MET A 1 20.58 0.29 5.88
CA MET A 1 19.75 -0.88 6.25
C MET A 1 18.42 -0.79 5.51
N THR A 2 17.87 -1.90 5.03
CA THR A 2 16.60 -1.96 4.28
C THR A 2 15.97 -3.34 4.43
N GLY A 3 14.66 -3.47 4.19
CA GLY A 3 13.94 -4.74 4.26
C GLY A 3 13.95 -5.57 2.97
N THR A 4 14.45 -5.02 1.85
CA THR A 4 14.27 -5.61 0.51
C THR A 4 15.57 -5.73 -0.31
N ALA A 5 16.75 -5.70 0.33
CA ALA A 5 18.03 -5.71 -0.38
C ALA A 5 18.43 -7.08 -0.97
N ASP A 6 17.74 -8.16 -0.60
CA ASP A 6 18.15 -9.52 -0.97
C ASP A 6 18.15 -9.75 -2.48
N THR A 7 17.18 -9.16 -3.20
CA THR A 7 17.10 -9.28 -4.67
C THR A 7 18.26 -8.59 -5.38
N GLU A 8 18.80 -7.51 -4.78
CA GLU A 8 19.87 -6.70 -5.37
C GLU A 8 21.26 -7.03 -4.80
N ALA A 9 21.40 -8.16 -4.07
CA ALA A 9 22.64 -8.54 -3.40
C ALA A 9 23.85 -8.63 -4.34
N PHE A 10 23.64 -9.15 -5.55
CA PHE A 10 24.70 -9.23 -6.56
C PHE A 10 25.16 -7.84 -7.03
N GLU A 11 24.22 -6.91 -7.23
CA GLU A 11 24.54 -5.54 -7.63
C GLU A 11 25.31 -4.81 -6.52
N PHE A 12 24.88 -4.95 -5.27
CA PHE A 12 25.57 -4.36 -4.12
C PHE A 12 27.01 -4.87 -3.98
N SER A 13 27.25 -6.17 -4.17
CA SER A 13 28.60 -6.74 -4.09
C SER A 13 29.48 -6.34 -5.29
N SER A 14 28.92 -6.36 -6.50
CA SER A 14 29.69 -6.06 -7.72
C SER A 14 30.09 -4.59 -7.82
N ILE A 15 29.16 -3.67 -7.54
CA ILE A 15 29.36 -2.21 -7.66
C ILE A 15 30.02 -1.64 -6.41
N TYR A 16 29.50 -1.98 -5.23
CA TYR A 16 29.85 -1.30 -3.98
C TYR A 16 30.68 -2.16 -3.02
N LYS A 17 30.93 -3.44 -3.35
CA LYS A 17 31.61 -4.40 -2.46
C LYS A 17 30.89 -4.54 -1.11
N LEU A 18 29.57 -4.44 -1.14
CA LEU A 18 28.73 -4.61 0.03
C LEU A 18 28.06 -5.99 -0.01
N ASP A 19 28.20 -6.73 1.08
CA ASP A 19 27.49 -7.99 1.27
C ASP A 19 26.07 -7.72 1.80
N THR A 20 25.10 -8.44 1.25
CA THR A 20 23.72 -8.43 1.76
C THR A 20 23.50 -9.62 2.67
N VAL A 21 23.13 -9.35 3.93
CA VAL A 21 22.80 -10.37 4.91
C VAL A 21 21.32 -10.30 5.26
N VAL A 22 20.60 -11.41 5.06
CA VAL A 22 19.19 -11.54 5.43
C VAL A 22 19.08 -11.85 6.92
N VAL A 23 18.73 -10.84 7.71
CA VAL A 23 18.50 -10.99 9.16
C VAL A 23 17.13 -11.62 9.38
N PRO A 24 17.01 -12.68 10.20
CA PRO A 24 15.71 -13.29 10.51
C PRO A 24 14.80 -12.33 11.26
N THR A 25 13.49 -12.47 11.06
CA THR A 25 12.50 -11.64 11.74
C THR A 25 12.36 -12.03 13.21
N ASN A 26 12.04 -11.05 14.07
CA ASN A 26 11.79 -11.28 15.50
C ASN A 26 10.55 -12.16 15.75
N ARG A 27 9.60 -12.22 14.81
CA ARG A 27 8.41 -13.07 14.86
C ARG A 27 8.21 -13.78 13.52
N PRO A 28 7.59 -14.98 13.49
CA PRO A 28 7.22 -15.63 12.25
C PRO A 28 6.32 -14.74 11.39
N MET A 29 6.59 -14.68 10.09
CA MET A 29 5.82 -13.90 9.13
C MET A 29 4.54 -14.65 8.79
N ILE A 30 3.37 -14.04 9.04
CA ILE A 30 2.03 -14.63 8.80
C ILE A 30 1.18 -13.83 7.81
N ARG A 31 1.77 -12.83 7.13
CA ARG A 31 1.07 -12.01 6.14
C ARG A 31 0.66 -12.90 4.96
N LYS A 32 -0.59 -12.78 4.54
CA LYS A 32 -1.13 -13.50 3.39
C LYS A 32 -0.99 -12.61 2.16
N ASP A 33 0.00 -12.91 1.32
CA ASP A 33 0.19 -12.24 0.04
C ASP A 33 -0.68 -12.95 -1.01
N MET A 34 -1.71 -12.25 -1.48
CA MET A 34 -2.63 -12.76 -2.49
C MET A 34 -2.05 -12.55 -3.90
N ALA A 35 -2.47 -13.37 -4.85
CA ALA A 35 -2.10 -13.21 -6.25
C ALA A 35 -2.71 -11.93 -6.87
N ASP A 36 -2.05 -11.41 -7.89
CA ASP A 36 -2.50 -10.23 -8.61
C ASP A 36 -3.84 -10.47 -9.34
N LEU A 37 -4.67 -9.43 -9.39
CA LEU A 37 -5.90 -9.39 -10.17
C LEU A 37 -5.74 -8.43 -11.34
N VAL A 38 -5.95 -8.93 -12.57
CA VAL A 38 -5.79 -8.17 -13.81
C VAL A 38 -7.16 -8.01 -14.48
N TYR A 39 -7.47 -6.79 -14.91
CA TYR A 39 -8.74 -6.43 -15.53
C TYR A 39 -8.51 -5.89 -16.94
N MET A 40 -9.51 -6.02 -17.81
CA MET A 40 -9.43 -5.58 -19.20
C MET A 40 -9.41 -4.06 -19.30
N THR A 41 -10.19 -3.39 -18.47
CA THR A 41 -10.27 -1.92 -18.46
C THR A 41 -9.91 -1.34 -17.10
N GLU A 42 -9.47 -0.09 -17.11
CA GLU A 42 -9.18 0.63 -15.86
C GLU A 42 -10.45 0.89 -15.04
N ALA A 43 -11.59 1.09 -15.70
CA ALA A 43 -12.87 1.28 -15.04
C ALA A 43 -13.28 0.05 -14.23
N GLU A 44 -13.19 -1.14 -14.82
CA GLU A 44 -13.45 -2.41 -14.12
C GLU A 44 -12.49 -2.63 -12.95
N LYS A 45 -11.20 -2.34 -13.15
CA LYS A 45 -10.18 -2.41 -12.09
C LYS A 45 -10.55 -1.52 -10.92
N ILE A 46 -10.90 -0.24 -11.17
CA ILE A 46 -11.25 0.70 -10.11
C ILE A 46 -12.53 0.24 -9.40
N GLN A 47 -13.56 -0.17 -10.15
CA GLN A 47 -14.80 -0.65 -9.53
C GLN A 47 -14.56 -1.86 -8.62
N ALA A 48 -13.73 -2.81 -9.04
CA ALA A 48 -13.35 -3.95 -8.21
C ALA A 48 -12.57 -3.53 -6.95
N ILE A 49 -11.66 -2.57 -7.06
CA ILE A 49 -10.94 -1.99 -5.91
C ILE A 49 -11.94 -1.36 -4.92
N ILE A 50 -12.89 -0.56 -5.39
CA ILE A 50 -13.87 0.11 -4.53
C ILE A 50 -14.75 -0.90 -3.79
N GLU A 51 -15.18 -1.97 -4.47
CA GLU A 51 -16.00 -3.01 -3.84
C GLU A 51 -15.22 -3.82 -2.78
N ASP A 52 -13.94 -4.11 -3.04
CA ASP A 52 -13.07 -4.77 -2.06
C ASP A 52 -12.87 -3.89 -0.82
N ILE A 53 -12.59 -2.59 -1.01
CA ILE A 53 -12.44 -1.62 0.09
C ILE A 53 -13.73 -1.53 0.88
N LYS A 54 -14.89 -1.44 0.22
CA LYS A 54 -16.20 -1.39 0.88
C LYS A 54 -16.45 -2.63 1.75
N THR A 55 -16.14 -3.82 1.24
CA THR A 55 -16.31 -5.08 1.97
C THR A 55 -15.41 -5.14 3.19
N ARG A 56 -14.13 -4.75 3.05
CA ARG A 56 -13.14 -4.73 4.15
C ARG A 56 -13.48 -3.71 5.23
N THR A 57 -13.82 -2.49 4.83
CA THR A 57 -14.18 -1.41 5.76
C THR A 57 -15.46 -1.72 6.51
N ALA A 58 -16.46 -2.32 5.86
CA ALA A 58 -17.67 -2.84 6.52
C ALA A 58 -17.37 -3.94 7.54
N ALA A 59 -16.33 -4.75 7.31
CA ALA A 59 -15.85 -5.76 8.24
C ALA A 59 -14.91 -5.20 9.34
N GLY A 60 -14.64 -3.89 9.36
CA GLY A 60 -13.74 -3.27 10.33
C GLY A 60 -12.25 -3.37 10.00
N GLN A 61 -11.88 -3.91 8.83
CA GLN A 61 -10.48 -4.07 8.44
C GLN A 61 -9.91 -2.73 7.92
N PRO A 62 -8.74 -2.26 8.41
CA PRO A 62 -8.06 -1.10 7.86
C PRO A 62 -7.49 -1.39 6.47
N VAL A 63 -7.49 -0.39 5.58
CA VAL A 63 -7.05 -0.55 4.19
C VAL A 63 -6.09 0.55 3.76
N LEU A 64 -4.94 0.15 3.20
CA LEU A 64 -4.00 1.06 2.54
C LEU A 64 -4.04 0.83 1.03
N VAL A 65 -4.28 1.89 0.26
CA VAL A 65 -4.28 1.86 -1.21
C VAL A 65 -3.08 2.63 -1.75
N GLY A 66 -2.20 1.94 -2.47
CA GLY A 66 -1.05 2.55 -3.14
C GLY A 66 -1.35 2.89 -4.60
N THR A 67 -1.02 4.11 -5.03
CA THR A 67 -1.05 4.52 -6.44
C THR A 67 0.33 5.00 -6.89
N ILE A 68 0.56 5.00 -8.20
CA ILE A 68 1.83 5.43 -8.81
C ILE A 68 1.89 6.93 -9.09
N SER A 69 0.77 7.64 -9.05
CA SER A 69 0.70 9.08 -9.32
C SER A 69 -0.42 9.74 -8.53
N ILE A 70 -0.26 11.05 -8.30
CA ILE A 70 -1.26 11.91 -7.63
C ILE A 70 -2.57 11.91 -8.42
N GLU A 71 -2.51 11.98 -9.75
CA GLU A 71 -3.71 11.95 -10.59
C GLU A 71 -4.53 10.67 -10.38
N LYS A 72 -3.87 9.51 -10.28
CA LYS A 72 -4.55 8.25 -9.99
C LYS A 72 -5.12 8.24 -8.57
N SER A 73 -4.42 8.83 -7.59
CA SER A 73 -4.96 9.02 -6.24
C SER A 73 -6.26 9.82 -6.25
N GLU A 74 -6.32 10.91 -7.02
CA GLU A 74 -7.52 11.75 -7.15
C GLU A 74 -8.68 11.03 -7.84
N VAL A 75 -8.40 10.19 -8.85
CA VAL A 75 -9.42 9.35 -9.48
C VAL A 75 -10.03 8.39 -8.46
N VAL A 76 -9.20 7.65 -7.72
CA VAL A 76 -9.67 6.69 -6.71
C VAL A 76 -10.40 7.41 -5.57
N SER A 77 -9.88 8.54 -5.10
CA SER A 77 -10.49 9.39 -4.07
C SER A 77 -11.91 9.83 -4.43
N ARG A 78 -12.12 10.26 -5.69
CA ARG A 78 -13.46 10.64 -6.17
C ARG A 78 -14.41 9.45 -6.17
N GLU A 79 -13.97 8.28 -6.62
CA GLU A 79 -14.82 7.07 -6.62
C GLU A 79 -15.13 6.58 -5.19
N LEU A 80 -14.17 6.65 -4.26
CA LEU A 80 -14.40 6.38 -2.84
C LEU A 80 -15.41 7.35 -2.22
N THR A 81 -15.29 8.64 -2.56
CA THR A 81 -16.23 9.67 -2.11
C THR A 81 -17.65 9.39 -2.61
N LYS A 82 -17.79 9.02 -3.89
CA LYS A 82 -19.09 8.62 -4.47
C LYS A 82 -19.67 7.38 -3.79
N ALA A 83 -18.83 6.44 -3.37
CA ALA A 83 -19.22 5.26 -2.62
C ALA A 83 -19.51 5.53 -1.12
N GLY A 84 -19.29 6.77 -0.64
CA GLY A 84 -19.53 7.16 0.76
C GLY A 84 -18.46 6.66 1.74
N ILE A 85 -17.27 6.29 1.25
CA ILE A 85 -16.19 5.74 2.06
C ILE A 85 -15.25 6.88 2.49
N LYS A 86 -15.12 7.06 3.81
CA LYS A 86 -14.16 8.02 4.39
C LYS A 86 -12.74 7.52 4.15
N HIS A 87 -11.87 8.42 3.73
CA HIS A 87 -10.46 8.10 3.44
C HIS A 87 -9.61 9.36 3.55
N ASN A 88 -8.29 9.18 3.65
CA ASN A 88 -7.29 10.24 3.59
C ASN A 88 -6.38 10.02 2.39
N VAL A 89 -5.95 11.10 1.73
CA VAL A 89 -5.00 11.05 0.60
C VAL A 89 -3.66 11.61 1.05
N LEU A 90 -2.60 10.82 0.86
CA LEU A 90 -1.21 11.21 1.15
C LEU A 90 -0.52 11.45 -0.19
N ASN A 91 0.06 12.64 -0.38
CA ASN A 91 0.65 13.06 -1.66
C ASN A 91 2.15 13.38 -1.58
N ALA A 92 2.79 13.00 -0.47
CA ALA A 92 4.19 13.20 -0.16
C ALA A 92 4.63 14.67 -0.10
N LYS A 93 3.69 15.61 0.11
CA LYS A 93 4.03 17.05 0.22
C LYS A 93 4.29 17.49 1.65
N PHE A 94 3.64 16.87 2.63
CA PHE A 94 3.68 17.30 4.04
C PHE A 94 4.06 16.15 4.97
N HIS A 95 5.33 15.77 4.99
CA HIS A 95 5.81 14.58 5.70
C HIS A 95 5.36 14.48 7.17
N ALA A 96 5.36 15.58 7.93
CA ALA A 96 4.96 15.57 9.33
C ALA A 96 3.46 15.25 9.50
N SER A 97 2.60 15.94 8.75
CA SER A 97 1.14 15.70 8.83
C SER A 97 0.76 14.34 8.27
N GLU A 98 1.47 13.86 7.24
CA GLU A 98 1.22 12.53 6.67
C GLU A 98 1.63 11.41 7.64
N ALA A 99 2.70 11.61 8.42
CA ALA A 99 3.10 10.67 9.46
C ALA A 99 2.01 10.53 10.55
N ASP A 100 1.38 11.63 10.96
CA ASP A 100 0.28 11.60 11.93
C ASP A 100 -0.94 10.82 11.41
N ILE A 101 -1.23 10.96 10.11
CA ILE A 101 -2.31 10.19 9.45
C ILE A 101 -1.95 8.70 9.41
N VAL A 102 -0.74 8.36 8.98
CA VAL A 102 -0.28 6.97 8.88
C VAL A 102 -0.25 6.29 10.25
N ALA A 103 0.13 7.01 11.31
CA ALA A 103 0.12 6.50 12.68
C ALA A 103 -1.29 6.05 13.14
N GLN A 104 -2.34 6.62 12.55
CA GLN A 104 -3.73 6.29 12.85
C GLN A 104 -4.38 5.35 11.80
N ALA A 105 -3.71 5.06 10.69
CA ALA A 105 -4.28 4.25 9.60
C ALA A 105 -4.55 2.78 9.95
N GLY A 106 -4.11 2.32 11.14
CA GLY A 106 -4.36 0.97 11.64
C GLY A 106 -5.66 0.80 12.44
N TYR A 107 -6.45 1.86 12.66
CA TYR A 107 -7.71 1.77 13.39
C TYR A 107 -8.78 0.99 12.61
N PRO A 108 -9.77 0.38 13.28
CA PRO A 108 -10.85 -0.32 12.59
C PRO A 108 -11.60 0.58 11.61
N SER A 109 -11.84 0.07 10.40
CA SER A 109 -12.47 0.79 9.28
C SER A 109 -11.72 2.06 8.79
N ALA A 110 -10.42 2.18 9.08
CA ALA A 110 -9.57 3.26 8.59
C ALA A 110 -9.07 3.05 7.15
#